data_AF-A0A931QFG2-F1
#
_entry.id   AF-A0A931QFG2-F1
#
_cell.length_a   1.000
_cell.length_b   1.000
_cell.length_c   1.000
_cell.angle_alpha   90.00
_cell.angle_beta   90.00
_cell.angle_gamma   90.00
#
_symmetry.space_group_name_H-M   'P 1'
#
loop_
_entity.id
_entity.type
_entity.pdbx_description
1 polymer ?
#
loop_
_entity_poly.entity_id
_entity_poly.type
_entity_poly.pdbx_seq_one_letter_code
_entity_poly.pdbx_strand_id
1 'polypeptide(L)' 'SHTIKTLQAIQKDHVNLPNSICNHAIEGTDPLDREKTINAMVIDLTSREMHICWGNPCQNAYHTYHLDA' A
#
# COMPACT_ATOMS: atom_id res chain seq x y z
N SER A 1 -6.57 -12.87 15.25
CA SER A 1 -5.60 -11.79 15.48
C SER A 1 -4.91 -11.48 14.16
N HIS A 2 -4.70 -10.20 13.84
CA HIS A 2 -4.00 -9.80 12.61
C HIS A 2 -2.49 -9.71 12.87
N THR A 3 -1.70 -10.01 11.85
CA THR A 3 -0.25 -9.76 11.79
C THR A 3 0.05 -8.65 10.81
N ILE A 4 1.26 -8.08 10.87
CA ILE A 4 1.77 -7.13 9.86
C ILE A 4 1.56 -7.67 8.43
N LYS A 5 1.89 -8.94 8.18
CA LYS A 5 1.71 -9.56 6.86
C LYS A 5 0.24 -9.61 6.42
N THR A 6 -0.68 -9.86 7.34
CA THR A 6 -2.12 -9.85 7.00
C THR A 6 -2.64 -8.44 6.71
N LEU A 7 -2.12 -7.41 7.39
CA LEU A 7 -2.47 -6.01 7.10
C LEU A 7 -1.88 -5.56 5.75
N GLN A 8 -0.63 -5.94 5.47
CA GLN A 8 0.01 -5.70 4.17
C GLN A 8 -0.73 -6.40 3.03
N ALA A 9 -1.33 -7.58 3.27
CA ALA A 9 -2.10 -8.30 2.27
C ALA A 9 -3.37 -7.53 1.85
N ILE A 10 -4.07 -6.89 2.80
CA ILE A 10 -5.24 -6.05 2.51
C ILE A 10 -4.86 -4.89 1.58
N GLN A 11 -3.68 -4.30 1.76
CA GLN A 11 -3.20 -3.19 0.92
C GLN A 11 -2.92 -3.61 -0.53
N LYS A 12 -2.80 -4.91 -0.83
CA LYS A 12 -2.57 -5.47 -2.18
C LYS A 12 -3.85 -5.79 -2.94
N ASP A 13 -5.02 -5.50 -2.37
CA ASP A 13 -6.30 -5.90 -2.92
C ASP A 13 -6.70 -5.11 -4.18
N HIS A 14 -7.31 -5.82 -5.13
CA HIS A 14 -7.76 -5.31 -6.44
C HIS A 14 -9.28 -5.42 -6.63
N VAL A 15 -10.06 -5.65 -5.58
CA VAL A 15 -11.51 -5.57 -5.69
C VAL A 15 -11.90 -4.15 -6.06
N ASN A 16 -12.88 -4.01 -6.96
CA ASN A 16 -13.39 -2.72 -7.46
C ASN A 16 -12.46 -1.95 -8.41
N LEU A 17 -11.58 -2.62 -9.17
CA LEU A 17 -10.84 -1.99 -10.28
C LEU A 17 -11.77 -1.17 -11.20
N PRO A 18 -11.40 0.08 -11.58
CA PRO A 18 -10.11 0.75 -11.36
C PRO A 18 -9.91 1.34 -9.94
N ASN A 19 -10.99 1.50 -9.18
CA ASN A 19 -11.04 2.17 -7.87
C ASN A 19 -10.76 1.21 -6.71
N SER A 20 -9.73 0.38 -6.86
CA SER A 20 -9.32 -0.60 -5.86
C SER A 20 -8.40 -0.01 -4.78
N ILE A 21 -8.20 -0.74 -3.68
CA ILE A 21 -7.24 -0.35 -2.63
C ILE A 21 -5.83 -0.21 -3.20
N CYS A 22 -5.35 -1.24 -3.91
CA CYS A 22 -4.15 -1.15 -4.73
C CYS A 22 -4.55 -0.58 -6.10
N ASN A 23 -4.61 0.74 -6.21
CA ASN A 23 -5.02 1.45 -7.42
C ASN A 23 -3.87 1.50 -8.45
N HIS A 24 -4.15 1.17 -9.71
CA HIS A 24 -3.21 1.24 -10.82
C HIS A 24 -3.65 2.28 -11.86
N ALA A 25 -2.66 3.02 -12.36
CA ALA A 25 -2.84 3.89 -13.51
C ALA A 25 -3.22 3.02 -14.73
N ILE A 26 -4.49 3.08 -15.15
CA ILE A 26 -5.01 2.36 -16.31
C ILE A 26 -5.03 3.30 -17.52
N GLU A 27 -4.54 2.81 -18.65
CA GLU A 27 -4.61 3.57 -19.92
C GLU A 27 -6.04 3.57 -20.45
N GLY A 28 -6.49 4.71 -20.99
CA GLY A 28 -7.82 4.85 -21.59
C GLY A 28 -8.90 5.46 -20.70
N THR A 29 -8.62 5.74 -19.42
CA THR A 29 -9.43 6.66 -18.61
C THR A 29 -9.09 8.11 -18.92
N ASP A 30 -9.97 9.05 -18.55
CA ASP A 30 -9.66 10.48 -18.65
C ASP A 30 -8.27 10.75 -18.02
N PRO A 31 -7.31 11.36 -18.76
CA PRO A 31 -5.97 11.60 -18.24
C PRO A 31 -5.95 12.36 -16.91
N LEU A 32 -6.97 13.18 -16.63
CA LEU A 32 -7.09 13.97 -15.41
C LEU A 32 -7.61 13.16 -14.21
N ASP A 33 -8.35 12.07 -14.46
CA ASP A 33 -8.91 11.18 -13.43
C ASP A 33 -8.01 9.96 -13.16
N ARG A 34 -6.78 9.95 -13.69
CA ARG A 34 -5.88 8.80 -13.55
C ARG A 34 -5.19 8.78 -12.19
N GLU A 35 -5.61 7.85 -11.36
CA GLU A 35 -5.06 7.64 -10.03
C GLU A 35 -4.09 6.45 -9.96
N LYS A 36 -3.29 6.40 -8.89
CA LYS A 36 -2.40 5.29 -8.58
C LYS A 36 -1.97 5.34 -7.11
N THR A 37 -1.86 4.18 -6.47
CA THR A 37 -1.21 4.06 -5.15
C THR A 37 0.27 4.45 -5.24
N ILE A 38 0.67 5.53 -4.56
CA ILE A 38 2.06 6.03 -4.55
C ILE A 38 2.91 5.45 -3.41
N ASN A 39 2.27 5.02 -2.32
CA ASN A 39 2.88 4.27 -1.23
C ASN A 39 1.82 3.48 -0.46
N ALA A 40 2.26 2.52 0.33
CA ALA A 40 1.43 1.77 1.26
C ALA A 40 2.18 1.59 2.58
N MET A 41 1.52 1.72 3.73
CA MET A 41 2.19 1.77 5.03
C MET A 41 1.42 1.02 6.11
N VAL A 42 2.15 0.31 6.98
CA VAL A 42 1.67 -0.21 8.25
C VAL A 42 2.57 0.33 9.36
N ILE A 43 2.00 1.01 10.35
CA ILE A 43 2.75 1.53 11.50
C ILE A 43 2.42 0.68 12.72
N ASP A 44 3.42 0.02 13.28
CA ASP A 44 3.34 -0.67 14.57
C ASP A 44 3.83 0.26 15.68
N LEU A 45 2.88 0.81 16.43
CA LEU A 45 3.18 1.70 17.55
C LEU A 45 3.75 0.98 18.79
N THR A 46 3.58 -0.33 18.88
CA THR A 46 4.10 -1.15 19.99
C THR A 46 5.61 -1.33 19.82
N SER A 47 6.01 -1.74 18.62
CA SER A 47 7.42 -1.96 18.26
C SER A 47 8.14 -0.68 17.82
N ARG A 48 7.38 0.41 17.58
CA ARG A 48 7.86 1.67 16.96
C ARG A 48 8.49 1.40 15.60
N GLU A 49 7.77 0.65 14.78
CA GLU A 49 8.20 0.30 13.42
C GLU A 49 7.23 0.86 12.38
N MET A 50 7.76 1.29 11.25
CA MET A 50 7.01 1.66 10.07
C MET A 50 7.41 0.74 8.93
N HIS A 51 6.46 -0.06 8.43
CA HIS A 51 6.62 -0.88 7.25
C HIS A 51 6.04 -0.14 6.04
N ILE A 52 6.90 0.35 5.16
CA ILE A 52 6.51 1.15 3.99
C ILE A 52 6.86 0.46 2.69
N CYS A 53 5.92 0.49 1.75
CA CYS A 53 6.09 0.07 0.38
C CYS A 53 6.04 1.30 -0.54
N TRP A 54 7.02 1.43 -1.43
CA TRP A 54 7.04 2.50 -2.43
C TRP A 54 6.27 2.05 -3.68
N GLY A 55 5.27 2.83 -4.10
CA GLY A 55 4.37 2.47 -5.20
C GLY A 55 3.35 1.39 -4.81
N ASN A 56 2.93 0.60 -5.80
CA ASN A 56 1.90 -0.42 -5.61
C ASN A 56 2.42 -1.59 -4.75
N PRO A 57 1.76 -1.92 -3.62
CA PRO A 57 2.21 -3.00 -2.74
C PRO A 57 2.04 -4.41 -3.33
N CYS A 58 1.25 -4.57 -4.39
CA CYS A 58 1.18 -5.83 -5.14
C CYS A 58 2.45 -6.11 -5.96
N GLN A 59 3.22 -5.07 -6.30
CA GLN A 59 4.40 -5.14 -7.18
C GLN A 59 5.71 -4.81 -6.47
N ASN A 60 5.65 -4.29 -5.24
CA ASN A 60 6.82 -3.80 -4.52
C ASN A 60 6.90 -4.43 -3.13
N ALA A 61 8.12 -4.43 -2.57
CA ALA A 61 8.38 -4.92 -1.23
C ALA A 61 8.07 -3.87 -0.16
N TYR A 62 7.83 -4.33 1.07
CA TYR A 62 7.80 -3.46 2.24
C TYR A 62 9.19 -3.39 2.86
N HIS A 63 9.61 -2.20 3.26
CA HIS A 63 10.81 -1.92 4.02
C HIS A 63 10.44 -1.48 5.43
N THR A 64 11.14 -1.99 6.43
CA THR A 64 10.93 -1.63 7.84
C THR A 64 11.88 -0.52 8.26
N TYR A 65 11.33 0.54 8.84
CA TYR A 65 12.06 1.61 9.51
C TYR A 65 11.73 1.59 10.99
N HIS A 66 12.73 1.75 11.84
CA HIS A 66 12.52 1.92 13.27
C HIS A 66 12.42 3.41 13.58
N LEU A 67 11.45 3.78 14.41
CA LEU A 67 11.17 5.17 14.75
C LEU A 67 11.88 5.50 16.07
N ASP A 68 12.64 6.59 16.05
CA ASP A 68 13.27 7.14 17.26
C ASP A 68 12.20 7.77 18.18
N ALA A 69 12.56 7.90 19.45
CA ALA A 69 11.71 8.48 20.49
C ALA A 69 11.95 9.98 20.66
#